data_AF-A0AAT9R2W8-F1
#
_entry.id   AF-A0AAT9R2W8-F1
#
_cell.length_a   1.000
_cell.length_b   1.000
_cell.length_c   1.000
_cell.angle_alpha   90.00
_cell.angle_beta   90.00
_cell.angle_gamma   90.00
#
_symmetry.space_group_name_H-M   'P 1'
#
loop_
_entity.id
_entity.type
_entity.pdbx_description
1 polymer ?
#
loop_
_entity_poly.entity_id
_entity_poly.type
_entity_poly.pdbx_seq_one_letter_code
_entity_poly.pdbx_strand_id
1 'polypeptide(L)'
;MSTTPDDLDDRFTLLTAVARYDALRTRETLAAPEEEAGEGPGDPESAPLSRGDALELLALGEVIARKAVYGRQLSVRSARRAGASWAQIGAALGTTKQAAWEAHKRWIDQQAKREEDPGHWGWDENDVAAARVLAGEPGEPDEGDEGEDGSGV
;
A
#
# COMPACT_ATOMS: atom_id res chain seq x y z
N MET A 1 0.13 -27.45 4.07
CA MET A 1 -0.59 -26.17 3.87
C MET A 1 0.30 -25.30 3.01
N SER A 2 -0.21 -24.78 1.90
CA SER A 2 0.56 -23.89 1.04
C SER A 2 0.62 -22.49 1.65
N THR A 3 1.81 -21.91 1.71
CA THR A 3 2.13 -20.62 2.35
C THR A 3 2.52 -19.57 1.30
N THR A 4 2.02 -19.69 0.07
CA THR A 4 2.30 -18.70 -0.98
C THR A 4 1.41 -17.47 -0.81
N PRO A 5 1.81 -16.29 -1.33
CA PRO A 5 0.97 -15.11 -1.30
C PRO A 5 -0.38 -15.32 -1.99
N ASP A 6 -0.42 -16.03 -3.12
CA ASP A 6 -1.66 -16.24 -3.87
C ASP A 6 -2.66 -17.09 -3.08
N ASP A 7 -2.21 -18.16 -2.40
CA ASP A 7 -3.07 -18.99 -1.54
C ASP A 7 -3.58 -18.25 -0.31
N LEU A 8 -2.83 -17.25 0.18
CA LEU A 8 -3.21 -16.45 1.34
C LEU A 8 -4.12 -15.28 0.95
N ASP A 9 -3.99 -14.75 -0.27
CA ASP A 9 -4.77 -13.62 -0.74
C ASP A 9 -6.29 -13.93 -0.76
N ASP A 10 -6.66 -15.15 -1.14
CA ASP A 10 -8.06 -15.62 -1.14
C ASP A 10 -8.60 -15.93 0.26
N ARG A 11 -7.72 -16.30 1.20
CA ARG A 11 -8.11 -16.74 2.55
C ARG A 11 -8.22 -15.61 3.56
N PHE A 12 -7.49 -14.52 3.35
CA PHE A 12 -7.40 -13.44 4.32
C PHE A 12 -8.05 -12.16 3.80
N THR A 13 -8.79 -11.49 4.67
CA THR A 13 -9.04 -10.04 4.54
C THR A 13 -7.78 -9.26 4.94
N LEU A 14 -7.69 -7.99 4.55
CA LEU A 14 -6.57 -7.12 4.99
C LEU A 14 -6.43 -7.11 6.53
N LEU A 15 -7.54 -6.95 7.25
CA LEU A 15 -7.56 -6.93 8.72
C LEU A 15 -6.99 -8.22 9.31
N THR A 16 -7.48 -9.37 8.84
CA THR A 16 -7.05 -10.67 9.35
C THR A 16 -5.60 -11.00 8.95
N ALA A 17 -5.14 -10.53 7.79
CA ALA A 17 -3.75 -10.70 7.36
C ALA A 17 -2.80 -9.91 8.27
N VAL A 18 -3.12 -8.64 8.57
CA VAL A 18 -2.34 -7.80 9.49
C VAL A 18 -2.28 -8.41 10.88
N ALA A 19 -3.42 -8.89 11.42
CA ALA A 19 -3.45 -9.51 12.74
C ALA A 19 -2.55 -10.76 12.82
N ARG A 20 -2.56 -11.62 11.80
CA ARG A 20 -1.71 -12.82 11.75
C ARG A 20 -0.23 -12.46 11.59
N TYR A 21 0.07 -11.49 10.74
CA TYR A 21 1.42 -10.97 10.54
C TYR A 21 1.99 -10.41 11.85
N ASP A 22 1.22 -9.58 12.56
CA ASP A 22 1.64 -8.97 13.83
C ASP A 22 1.94 -10.00 14.91
N ALA A 23 1.10 -11.04 15.02
CA ALA A 23 1.33 -12.16 15.94
C ALA A 23 2.64 -12.91 15.64
N LEU A 24 2.89 -13.25 14.37
CA LEU A 24 4.13 -13.92 13.96
C LEU A 24 5.37 -13.02 14.16
N ARG A 25 5.24 -11.72 13.86
CA ARG A 25 6.33 -10.75 14.00
C ARG A 25 6.68 -10.49 15.47
N THR A 26 5.69 -10.47 16.35
CA THR A 26 5.90 -10.37 17.80
C THR A 26 6.65 -11.59 18.31
N ARG A 27 6.23 -12.80 17.89
CA ARG A 27 6.91 -14.05 18.29
C ARG A 27 8.35 -14.11 17.78
N GLU A 28 8.60 -13.65 16.55
CA GLU A 28 9.96 -13.53 15.99
C GLU A 28 10.83 -12.54 16.79
N THR A 29 10.26 -11.44 17.28
CA THR A 29 10.99 -10.42 18.05
C THR A 29 11.32 -10.89 19.48
N LEU A 30 10.45 -11.73 20.07
CA LEU A 30 10.62 -12.27 21.42
C LEU A 30 11.42 -13.58 21.46
N ALA A 31 11.71 -14.18 20.30
CA ALA A 31 12.49 -15.40 20.23
C ALA A 31 13.93 -15.15 20.72
N ALA A 32 14.38 -15.94 21.68
CA ALA A 32 15.77 -15.90 22.12
C ALA A 32 16.67 -16.48 21.00
N PRO A 33 17.87 -15.92 20.77
CA PRO A 33 18.84 -16.56 19.89
C PRO A 33 19.17 -17.96 20.41
N GLU A 34 19.38 -18.90 19.49
CA GLU A 34 19.60 -20.33 19.81
C GLU A 34 20.75 -20.55 20.81
N GLU A 35 21.70 -19.62 20.88
CA GLU A 35 22.85 -19.62 21.79
C GLU A 35 22.50 -19.26 23.26
N GLU A 36 21.38 -18.56 23.49
CA GLU A 36 20.91 -18.15 24.82
C GLU A 36 19.79 -19.06 25.39
N ALA A 37 19.29 -19.99 24.58
CA ALA A 37 18.34 -21.01 25.03
C ALA A 37 19.07 -22.02 25.95
N GLY A 38 19.14 -21.73 27.24
CA GLY A 38 19.77 -22.58 28.24
C GLY A 38 19.24 -24.03 28.23
N GLU A 39 20.00 -24.94 28.81
CA GLU A 39 19.70 -26.38 28.92
C GLU A 39 18.48 -26.65 29.84
N GLY A 40 17.28 -26.33 29.35
CA GLY A 40 16.00 -26.56 30.01
C GLY A 40 14.85 -26.45 29.01
N PRO A 41 13.63 -26.89 29.34
CA PRO A 41 12.47 -26.60 28.50
C PRO A 41 12.25 -25.08 28.50
N GLY A 42 12.76 -24.42 27.45
CA GLY A 42 12.53 -23.00 27.22
C GLY A 42 11.04 -22.69 27.10
N ASP A 43 10.67 -21.43 27.35
CA ASP A 43 9.31 -20.97 27.10
C ASP A 43 8.97 -21.21 25.61
N PRO A 44 7.91 -21.99 25.27
CA PRO A 44 7.53 -22.22 23.88
C PRO A 44 7.21 -20.93 23.11
N GLU A 45 6.83 -19.84 23.81
CA GLU A 45 6.63 -18.52 23.19
C GLU A 45 7.94 -17.81 22.85
N SER A 46 9.07 -18.22 23.45
CA SER A 46 10.42 -17.71 23.17
C SER A 46 11.20 -18.57 22.16
N ALA A 47 10.57 -19.62 21.62
CA ALA A 47 11.20 -20.47 20.61
C ALA A 47 11.28 -19.76 19.25
N PRO A 48 12.36 -19.97 18.46
CA PRO A 48 12.46 -19.49 17.09
C PRO A 48 11.25 -19.90 16.24
N LEU A 49 10.90 -19.07 15.25
CA LEU A 49 9.83 -19.41 14.31
C LEU A 49 10.13 -20.73 13.59
N SER A 50 9.10 -21.57 13.44
CA SER A 50 9.22 -22.71 12.54
C SER A 50 9.44 -22.22 11.10
N ARG A 51 10.06 -23.06 10.26
CA ARG A 51 10.20 -22.76 8.82
C ARG A 51 8.86 -22.39 8.17
N GLY A 52 7.77 -23.04 8.58
CA GLY A 52 6.43 -22.77 8.06
C GLY A 52 5.94 -21.38 8.46
N ASP A 53 6.09 -21.02 9.72
CA ASP A 53 5.71 -19.69 10.23
C ASP A 53 6.55 -18.57 9.61
N ALA A 54 7.84 -18.78 9.39
CA ALA A 54 8.71 -17.80 8.73
C ALA A 54 8.30 -17.57 7.27
N LEU A 55 7.96 -18.63 6.52
CA LEU A 55 7.45 -18.51 5.15
C LEU A 55 6.06 -17.86 5.11
N GLU A 56 5.19 -18.19 6.07
CA GLU A 56 3.88 -17.57 6.22
C GLU A 56 4.01 -16.06 6.50
N LEU A 57 4.94 -15.65 7.37
CA LEU A 57 5.21 -14.24 7.68
C LEU A 57 5.58 -13.44 6.42
N LEU A 58 6.51 -13.97 5.61
CA LEU A 58 6.90 -13.35 4.34
C LEU A 58 5.71 -13.22 3.38
N ALA A 59 4.94 -14.28 3.22
CA ALA A 59 3.81 -14.30 2.30
C ALA A 59 2.67 -13.38 2.76
N LEU A 60 2.42 -13.26 4.07
CA LEU A 60 1.47 -12.29 4.63
C LEU A 60 1.91 -10.85 4.38
N GLY A 61 3.21 -10.55 4.49
CA GLY A 61 3.75 -9.22 4.15
C GLY A 61 3.44 -8.81 2.71
N GLU A 62 3.62 -9.73 1.76
CA GLU A 62 3.27 -9.52 0.35
C GLU A 62 1.75 -9.34 0.16
N VAL A 63 0.92 -10.16 0.81
CA VAL A 63 -0.55 -10.03 0.73
C VAL A 63 -1.02 -8.67 1.27
N ILE A 64 -0.49 -8.24 2.42
CA ILE A 64 -0.80 -6.94 3.00
C ILE A 64 -0.40 -5.82 2.03
N ALA A 65 0.79 -5.89 1.44
CA ALA A 65 1.25 -4.92 0.44
C ALA A 65 0.31 -4.88 -0.77
N ARG A 66 -0.03 -6.04 -1.36
CA ARG A 66 -0.98 -6.12 -2.48
C ARG A 66 -2.33 -5.52 -2.14
N LYS A 67 -2.94 -5.92 -1.02
CA LYS A 67 -4.28 -5.45 -0.63
C LYS A 67 -4.28 -3.95 -0.27
N ALA A 68 -3.22 -3.46 0.37
CA ALA A 68 -3.05 -2.03 0.63
C ALA A 68 -2.89 -1.23 -0.68
N VAL A 69 -2.19 -1.78 -1.67
CA VAL A 69 -2.01 -1.17 -3.00
C VAL A 69 -3.31 -1.21 -3.82
N TYR A 70 -4.09 -2.29 -3.77
CA TYR A 70 -5.37 -2.41 -4.48
C TYR A 70 -6.36 -1.30 -4.09
N GLY A 71 -6.38 -0.88 -2.82
CA GLY A 71 -7.20 0.24 -2.35
C GLY A 71 -6.64 1.64 -2.65
N ARG A 72 -5.36 1.75 -3.04
CA ARG A 72 -4.62 3.03 -3.10
C ARG A 72 -5.27 4.03 -4.04
N GLN A 73 -5.75 3.60 -5.20
CA GLN A 73 -6.31 4.52 -6.20
C GLN A 73 -7.73 4.99 -5.87
N LEU A 74 -8.50 4.17 -5.15
CA LEU A 74 -9.77 4.59 -4.55
C LEU A 74 -9.53 5.64 -3.44
N SER A 75 -8.50 5.43 -2.61
CA SER A 75 -8.08 6.40 -1.60
C SER A 75 -7.59 7.71 -2.21
N VAL A 76 -6.84 7.68 -3.33
CA VAL A 76 -6.45 8.89 -4.09
C VAL A 76 -7.68 9.63 -4.60
N ARG A 77 -8.67 8.91 -5.17
CA ARG A 77 -9.94 9.51 -5.61
C ARG A 77 -10.69 10.17 -4.44
N SER A 78 -10.78 9.50 -3.29
CA SER A 78 -11.40 10.06 -2.07
C SER A 78 -10.66 11.29 -1.56
N ALA A 79 -9.33 11.29 -1.57
CA ALA A 79 -8.51 12.44 -1.20
C ALA A 79 -8.75 13.63 -2.15
N ARG A 80 -8.82 13.39 -3.47
CA ARG A 80 -9.18 14.42 -4.46
C ARG A 80 -10.58 14.98 -4.22
N ARG A 81 -11.58 14.15 -3.89
CA ARG A 81 -12.94 14.62 -3.53
C ARG A 81 -12.96 15.46 -2.27
N ALA A 82 -12.07 15.16 -1.31
CA ALA A 82 -11.89 15.95 -0.10
C ALA A 82 -11.06 17.24 -0.33
N GLY A 83 -10.62 17.51 -1.56
CA GLY A 83 -9.89 18.73 -1.93
C GLY A 83 -8.37 18.64 -1.79
N ALA A 84 -7.80 17.46 -1.51
CA ALA A 84 -6.35 17.31 -1.39
C ALA A 84 -5.64 17.59 -2.74
N SER A 85 -4.56 18.37 -2.70
CA SER A 85 -3.74 18.65 -3.88
C SER A 85 -2.86 17.44 -4.26
N TRP A 86 -2.38 17.40 -5.51
CA TRP A 86 -1.44 16.36 -5.93
C TRP A 86 -0.10 16.39 -5.18
N ALA A 87 0.30 17.55 -4.66
CA ALA A 87 1.47 17.66 -3.79
C ALA A 87 1.23 16.94 -2.45
N GLN A 88 0.08 17.20 -1.79
CA GLN A 88 -0.30 16.53 -0.55
C GLN A 88 -0.44 15.01 -0.73
N ILE A 89 -1.05 14.59 -1.85
CA ILE A 89 -1.17 13.17 -2.19
C ILE A 89 0.22 12.57 -2.45
N GLY A 90 1.08 13.21 -3.24
CA GLY A 90 2.45 12.77 -3.48
C GLY A 90 3.21 12.55 -2.17
N ALA A 91 3.21 13.55 -1.28
CA ALA A 91 3.84 13.48 0.03
C ALA A 91 3.31 12.31 0.87
N ALA A 92 1.98 12.15 0.98
CA ALA A 92 1.36 11.04 1.72
C ALA A 92 1.71 9.65 1.14
N LEU A 93 1.97 9.58 -0.18
CA LEU A 93 2.33 8.35 -0.86
C LEU A 93 3.85 8.09 -0.90
N GLY A 94 4.67 9.02 -0.39
CA GLY A 94 6.13 8.96 -0.46
C GLY A 94 6.68 9.12 -1.88
N THR A 95 6.03 9.91 -2.73
CA THR A 95 6.40 10.08 -4.14
C THR A 95 6.24 11.54 -4.59
N THR A 96 6.65 11.86 -5.82
CA THR A 96 6.48 13.21 -6.35
C THR A 96 5.02 13.45 -6.75
N LYS A 97 4.61 14.72 -6.73
CA LYS A 97 3.31 15.16 -7.28
C LYS A 97 3.04 14.62 -8.68
N GLN A 98 4.02 14.71 -9.58
CA GLN A 98 3.88 14.23 -10.96
C GLN A 98 3.70 12.71 -10.98
N ALA A 99 4.52 11.96 -10.23
CA ALA A 99 4.42 10.52 -10.18
C ALA A 99 3.07 10.04 -9.61
N ALA A 100 2.52 10.73 -8.61
CA ALA A 100 1.20 10.45 -8.06
C ALA A 100 0.09 10.68 -9.10
N TRP A 101 0.14 11.79 -9.83
CA TRP A 101 -0.82 12.11 -10.89
C TRP A 101 -0.77 11.09 -12.04
N GLU A 102 0.42 10.79 -12.56
CA GLU A 102 0.63 9.83 -13.65
C GLU A 102 0.17 8.42 -13.27
N ALA A 103 0.45 7.99 -12.03
CA ALA A 103 -0.01 6.70 -11.53
C ALA A 103 -1.54 6.64 -11.48
N HIS A 104 -2.21 7.71 -11.03
CA HIS A 104 -3.66 7.77 -10.97
C HIS A 104 -4.29 7.81 -12.37
N LYS A 105 -3.73 8.60 -13.29
CA LYS A 105 -4.17 8.69 -14.68
C LYS A 105 -4.10 7.33 -15.38
N ARG A 106 -2.96 6.64 -15.29
CA ARG A 106 -2.81 5.27 -15.82
C ARG A 106 -3.81 4.30 -15.23
N TRP A 107 -4.16 4.44 -13.95
CA TRP A 107 -5.17 3.58 -13.33
C TRP A 107 -6.58 3.85 -13.86
N ILE A 108 -6.98 5.12 -14.04
CA ILE A 108 -8.26 5.47 -14.67
C ILE A 108 -8.35 4.86 -16.07
N ASP A 109 -7.28 4.97 -16.86
CA ASP A 109 -7.26 4.41 -18.22
C ASP A 109 -7.30 2.87 -18.23
N GLN A 110 -6.76 2.22 -17.20
CA GLN A 110 -6.91 0.77 -17.02
C GLN A 110 -8.33 0.36 -16.61
N GLN A 111 -9.07 1.21 -15.87
CA GLN A 111 -10.48 0.94 -15.57
C GLN A 111 -11.34 1.06 -16.83
N ALA A 112 -11.10 2.07 -17.67
CA ALA A 112 -11.80 2.25 -18.95
C ALA A 112 -11.62 1.03 -19.87
N LYS A 113 -10.40 0.48 -19.97
CA LYS A 113 -10.13 -0.71 -20.80
C LYS A 113 -10.78 -2.01 -20.30
N ARG A 114 -11.19 -2.07 -19.03
CA ARG A 114 -11.85 -3.25 -18.44
C ARG A 114 -13.37 -3.28 -18.71
N GLU A 115 -13.95 -2.14 -19.08
CA GLU A 115 -15.35 -2.05 -19.52
C GLU A 115 -15.60 -2.84 -20.82
N GLU A 116 -14.57 -2.97 -21.66
CA GLU A 116 -14.63 -3.68 -22.95
C GLU A 116 -14.80 -5.22 -22.81
N ASP A 117 -14.75 -5.76 -21.57
CA ASP A 117 -14.89 -7.19 -21.28
C ASP A 117 -16.32 -7.53 -20.78
N PRO A 118 -17.15 -8.24 -21.58
CA PRO A 118 -18.57 -8.45 -21.27
C PRO A 118 -18.74 -9.40 -20.08
N GLY A 119 -18.95 -8.82 -18.90
CA GLY A 119 -19.19 -9.55 -17.65
C GLY A 119 -18.71 -8.82 -16.40
N HIS A 120 -17.93 -7.75 -16.55
CA HIS A 120 -17.44 -6.98 -15.41
C HIS A 120 -18.40 -5.84 -15.04
N TRP A 121 -18.79 -5.76 -13.76
CA TRP A 121 -19.41 -4.56 -13.18
C TRP A 121 -18.31 -3.49 -13.04
N GLY A 122 -17.96 -2.83 -14.15
CA GLY A 122 -16.88 -1.85 -14.29
C GLY A 122 -17.38 -0.41 -14.38
N TRP A 123 -16.47 0.55 -14.40
CA TRP A 123 -16.79 1.97 -14.64
C TRP A 123 -17.28 2.14 -16.07
N ASP A 124 -18.37 2.88 -16.24
CA ASP A 124 -18.82 3.31 -17.56
C ASP A 124 -18.06 4.56 -18.06
N GLU A 125 -18.30 4.96 -19.30
CA GLU A 125 -17.71 6.18 -19.88
C GLU A 125 -17.94 7.44 -19.01
N ASN A 126 -19.09 7.54 -18.33
CA ASN A 126 -19.40 8.68 -17.45
C ASN A 126 -18.58 8.64 -16.15
N ASP A 127 -18.40 7.46 -15.56
CA ASP A 127 -17.55 7.25 -14.39
C ASP A 127 -16.09 7.62 -14.69
N VAL A 128 -15.60 7.24 -15.88
CA VAL A 128 -14.26 7.60 -16.36
C VAL A 128 -14.13 9.11 -16.56
N ALA A 129 -15.12 9.75 -17.20
CA ALA A 129 -15.13 11.20 -17.40
C ALA A 129 -15.13 11.95 -16.06
N ALA A 130 -16.00 11.56 -15.14
CA ALA A 130 -16.07 12.15 -13.79
C ALA A 130 -14.76 11.96 -13.01
N ALA A 131 -14.11 10.79 -13.14
CA ALA A 131 -12.81 10.55 -12.52
C ALA A 131 -11.70 11.42 -13.11
N ARG A 132 -11.72 11.68 -14.43
CA ARG A 132 -10.75 12.58 -15.08
C ARG A 132 -10.92 14.03 -14.65
N VAL A 133 -12.16 14.51 -14.54
CA VAL A 133 -12.46 15.86 -14.03
C VAL A 133 -11.95 16.01 -12.59
N LEU A 134 -12.21 15.01 -11.75
CA LEU A 134 -11.76 15.01 -10.36
C LEU A 134 -10.23 14.92 -10.23
N ALA A 135 -9.58 14.17 -11.12
CA ALA A 135 -8.13 14.12 -11.19
C ALA A 135 -7.56 15.52 -11.48
N GLY A 136 -8.09 16.21 -12.49
CA GLY A 136 -7.61 17.52 -12.91
C GLY A 136 -6.14 17.51 -13.34
N GLU A 137 -5.57 18.69 -13.53
CA GLU A 137 -4.15 18.86 -13.84
C GLU A 137 -3.27 18.68 -12.59
N PRO A 138 -2.03 18.18 -12.73
CA PRO A 138 -1.03 18.38 -11.69
C PRO A 138 -0.78 19.89 -11.67
N GLY A 139 -1.24 20.62 -10.64
CA GLY A 139 -1.15 22.09 -10.61
C GLY A 139 0.27 22.64 -10.86
N GLU A 140 0.48 23.94 -10.86
CA GLU A 140 1.84 24.50 -11.04
C GLU A 140 2.79 24.08 -9.90
N PRO A 141 4.10 23.93 -10.16
CA PRO A 141 5.08 23.71 -9.09
C PRO A 141 4.96 24.82 -8.05
N ASP A 142 5.19 24.47 -6.79
CA ASP A 142 5.17 25.42 -5.68
C ASP A 142 6.39 26.34 -5.86
N GLU A 143 6.21 27.51 -6.46
CA GLU A 143 7.21 28.59 -6.44
C GLU A 143 7.28 29.10 -4.99
N GLY A 144 8.24 28.57 -4.23
CA GLY A 144 8.33 28.86 -2.80
C GLY A 144 9.58 28.33 -2.13
N ASP A 145 10.76 28.68 -2.65
CA ASP A 145 11.94 29.02 -1.83
C ASP A 145 12.89 29.89 -2.68
N GLU A 146 12.37 31.00 -3.23
CA GLU A 146 13.25 32.12 -3.55
C GLU A 146 13.63 32.74 -2.22
N GLY A 147 14.82 32.38 -1.73
CA GLY A 147 15.46 33.07 -0.64
C GLY A 147 15.48 34.56 -0.96
N GLU A 148 14.67 35.32 -0.22
CA GLU A 148 14.84 36.75 -0.07
C GLU A 148 16.21 36.99 0.58
N ASP A 149 17.28 37.08 -0.21
CA ASP A 149 18.48 37.84 0.15
C ASP A 149 18.48 39.17 -0.62
N GLY A 150 17.55 40.02 -0.21
CA GLY A 150 17.55 41.41 -0.60
C GLY A 150 18.85 42.11 -0.22
N SER A 151 19.34 42.89 -1.19
CA SER A 151 20.16 44.11 -1.05
C SER A 151 21.63 43.88 -0.67
N GLY A 152 22.63 44.30 -1.44
CA GLY A 152 22.67 45.54 -2.20
C GLY A 152 22.83 46.74 -1.25
N VAL A 153 24.05 46.97 -0.76
CA VAL A 153 24.90 48.19 -0.79
C VAL A 153 26.11 47.94 0.12
#